data_AF-A0A7W0VJY0-F1
#
_entry.id   AF-A0A7W0VJY0-F1
#
_cell.length_a   1.000
_cell.length_b   1.000
_cell.length_c   1.000
_cell.angle_alpha   90.00
_cell.angle_beta   90.00
_cell.angle_gamma   90.00
#
_symmetry.space_group_name_H-M   'P 1'
#
loop_
_entity.id
_entity.type
_entity.pdbx_description
1 polymer ?
#
loop_
_entity_poly.entity_id
_entity_poly.type
_entity_poly.pdbx_seq_one_letter_code
_entity_poly.pdbx_strand_id
1 'polypeptide(L)'
;MILGKFFGAIRAQLNKLANYFWEADPIAQMQYEYDQAVEQLKEGRIGLEQYRGLVERVGRQVKEGETSVSKLTAQAKAYLKAGDRETAGTFALQLTKAKTQLEENKQQLAMHE
;
A
#
# COMPACT_ATOMS: atom_id res chain seq x y z
N MET A 1 -0.68 -32.27 64.58
CA MET A 1 -0.17 -30.89 64.70
C MET A 1 1.01 -30.56 63.77
N ILE A 2 1.80 -31.55 63.29
CA ILE A 2 2.97 -31.30 62.41
C ILE A 2 2.64 -31.48 60.91
N LEU A 3 1.90 -32.52 60.53
CA LEU A 3 1.52 -32.80 59.13
C LEU A 3 0.68 -31.68 58.49
N GLY A 4 -0.31 -31.13 59.20
CA GLY A 4 -1.12 -30.02 58.68
C GLY A 4 -0.33 -28.72 58.45
N LYS A 5 0.72 -28.47 59.26
CA LYS A 5 1.61 -27.31 59.07
C LYS A 5 2.55 -27.51 57.88
N PHE A 6 2.97 -28.75 57.61
CA PHE A 6 3.78 -29.10 56.43
C PHE A 6 2.99 -28.92 55.12
N PHE A 7 1.75 -29.41 55.06
CA PHE A 7 0.87 -29.19 53.91
C PHE A 7 0.49 -27.72 53.71
N GLY A 8 0.31 -26.96 54.80
CA GLY A 8 0.11 -25.51 54.74
C GLY A 8 1.32 -24.76 54.14
N ALA A 9 2.53 -25.15 54.51
CA ALA A 9 3.76 -24.55 53.98
C ALA A 9 3.97 -24.88 52.49
N ILE A 10 3.69 -26.11 52.06
CA ILE A 10 3.73 -26.50 50.64
C ILE A 10 2.71 -25.69 49.84
N ARG A 11 1.48 -25.56 50.34
CA ARG A 11 0.44 -24.74 49.67
C ARG A 11 0.84 -23.27 49.58
N ALA A 12 1.47 -22.72 50.62
CA ALA A 12 1.96 -21.35 50.60
C ALA A 12 3.10 -21.15 49.59
N GLN A 13 4.01 -22.12 49.46
CA GLN A 13 5.06 -22.07 48.43
C GLN A 13 4.50 -22.23 47.02
N LEU A 14 3.52 -23.12 46.82
CA LEU A 14 2.80 -23.26 45.55
C LEU A 14 2.03 -21.99 45.19
N ASN A 15 1.38 -21.31 46.15
CA ASN A 15 0.74 -20.02 45.91
C ASN A 15 1.74 -18.92 45.56
N LYS A 16 2.93 -18.91 46.17
CA LYS A 16 3.98 -17.92 45.86
C LYS A 16 4.57 -18.14 44.47
N LEU A 17 4.78 -19.40 44.08
CA LEU A 17 5.19 -19.76 42.72
C LEU A 17 4.08 -19.45 41.71
N ALA A 18 2.83 -19.79 42.02
CA ALA A 18 1.69 -19.48 41.17
C ALA A 18 1.56 -17.96 40.94
N ASN A 19 1.67 -17.14 41.99
CA ASN A 19 1.68 -15.68 41.85
C ASN A 19 2.87 -15.20 41.00
N TYR A 20 4.08 -15.73 41.21
CA TYR A 20 5.25 -15.36 40.41
C TYR A 20 5.13 -15.73 38.92
N PHE A 21 4.40 -16.81 38.59
CA PHE A 21 4.14 -17.22 37.20
C PHE A 21 2.90 -16.55 36.58
N TRP A 22 1.94 -16.10 37.39
CA TRP A 22 0.68 -15.48 36.93
C TRP A 22 0.65 -13.96 36.98
N GLU A 23 1.56 -13.34 37.71
CA GLU A 23 1.83 -11.92 37.63
C GLU A 23 2.66 -11.70 36.37
N ALA A 24 2.02 -11.84 35.21
CA ALA A 24 2.55 -11.32 33.95
C ALA A 24 2.91 -9.87 34.26
N ASP A 25 4.20 -9.56 34.29
CA ASP A 25 4.69 -8.24 34.68
C ASP A 25 3.92 -7.22 33.82
N PRO A 26 2.99 -6.44 34.42
CA PRO A 26 2.09 -5.59 33.65
C PRO A 26 2.90 -4.56 32.85
N ILE A 27 4.12 -4.24 33.31
CA ILE A 27 5.06 -3.39 32.60
C ILE A 27 5.55 -4.10 31.33
N ALA A 28 5.90 -5.39 31.40
CA ALA A 28 6.32 -6.17 30.23
C ALA A 28 5.20 -6.35 29.20
N GLN A 29 3.96 -6.56 29.65
CA GLN A 29 2.80 -6.64 28.74
C GLN A 29 2.55 -5.30 28.03
N MET A 30 2.58 -4.19 28.78
CA MET A 30 2.43 -2.85 28.20
C MET A 30 3.59 -2.49 27.27
N GLN A 31 4.81 -2.91 27.60
CA GLN A 31 5.99 -2.74 26.75
C GLN A 31 5.84 -3.52 25.43
N TYR A 32 5.35 -4.76 25.50
CA TYR A 32 5.08 -5.57 24.33
C TYR A 32 4.01 -4.94 23.42
N GLU A 33 2.90 -4.48 23.99
CA GLU A 33 1.84 -3.79 23.23
C GLU A 33 2.35 -2.49 22.59
N TYR A 34 3.18 -1.73 23.32
CA TYR A 34 3.85 -0.56 22.77
C TYR A 34 4.77 -0.93 21.60
N ASP A 35 5.61 -1.95 21.75
CA ASP A 35 6.51 -2.40 20.69
C ASP A 35 5.73 -2.87 19.45
N GLN A 36 4.63 -3.58 19.64
CA GLN A 36 3.72 -3.96 18.55
C GLN A 36 3.10 -2.75 17.86
N ALA A 37 2.63 -1.76 18.61
CA ALA A 37 2.07 -0.53 18.04
C ALA A 37 3.12 0.26 17.25
N VAL A 38 4.35 0.33 17.75
CA VAL A 38 5.49 0.95 17.04
C VAL A 38 5.79 0.20 15.75
N GLU A 39 5.76 -1.14 15.76
CA GLU A 39 5.99 -1.95 14.56
C GLU A 39 4.89 -1.73 13.52
N GLN A 40 3.62 -1.73 13.93
CA GLN A 40 2.49 -1.42 13.06
C GLN A 40 2.59 -0.02 12.44
N LEU A 41 3.07 0.98 13.19
CA LEU A 41 3.29 2.33 12.66
C LEU A 41 4.41 2.36 11.60
N LYS A 42 5.50 1.61 11.80
CA LYS A 42 6.57 1.49 10.81
C LYS A 42 6.07 0.81 9.53
N GLU A 43 5.36 -0.31 9.68
CA GLU A 43 4.77 -1.03 8.55
C GLU A 43 3.77 -0.15 7.80
N GLY A 44 2.89 0.55 8.52
CA GLY A 44 1.93 1.50 7.95
C GLY A 44 2.61 2.62 7.18
N ARG A 45 3.70 3.19 7.71
CA ARG A 45 4.49 4.19 7.00
C ARG A 45 5.08 3.64 5.69
N ILE A 46 5.68 2.44 5.73
CA ILE A 46 6.25 1.80 4.54
C ILE A 46 5.14 1.57 3.51
N GLY A 47 3.97 1.08 3.93
CA GLY A 47 2.80 0.90 3.07
C GLY A 47 2.33 2.20 2.42
N LEU A 48 2.29 3.30 3.18
CA LEU A 48 1.93 4.62 2.66
C LEU A 48 2.95 5.15 1.65
N GLU A 49 4.25 4.96 1.91
CA GLU A 49 5.31 5.35 0.97
C GLU A 49 5.21 4.56 -0.33
N GLN A 50 4.97 3.24 -0.25
CA GLN A 50 4.75 2.39 -1.42
C GLN A 50 3.51 2.80 -2.21
N TYR A 51 2.40 3.06 -1.52
CA TYR A 51 1.16 3.52 -2.13
C TYR A 51 1.35 4.87 -2.82
N ARG A 52 2.00 5.83 -2.17
CA ARG A 52 2.37 7.12 -2.80
C ARG A 52 3.19 6.91 -4.06
N GLY A 53 4.18 6.00 -4.03
CA GLY A 53 4.98 5.66 -5.20
C GLY A 53 4.16 5.06 -6.35
N LEU A 54 3.10 4.29 -6.05
CA LEU A 54 2.16 3.78 -7.04
C LEU A 54 1.34 4.90 -7.67
N VAL A 55 0.73 5.77 -6.84
CA VAL A 55 -0.06 6.92 -7.33
C VAL A 55 0.79 7.85 -8.20
N GLU A 56 2.00 8.19 -7.77
CA GLU A 56 2.92 9.01 -8.55
C GLU A 56 3.30 8.36 -9.90
N ARG A 57 3.44 7.03 -9.93
CA ARG A 57 3.70 6.30 -11.18
C ARG A 57 2.51 6.39 -12.13
N VAL A 58 1.29 6.19 -11.63
CA VAL A 58 0.06 6.33 -12.43
C VAL A 58 -0.08 7.76 -12.93
N GLY A 59 0.20 8.76 -12.09
CA GLY A 59 0.23 10.17 -12.50
C GLY A 59 1.23 10.45 -13.64
N ARG A 60 2.43 9.86 -13.58
CA ARG A 60 3.39 9.94 -14.70
C ARG A 60 2.86 9.29 -15.97
N GLN A 61 2.22 8.11 -15.87
CA GLN A 61 1.64 7.41 -17.02
C GLN A 61 0.52 8.24 -17.68
N VAL A 62 -0.31 8.94 -16.89
CA VAL A 62 -1.31 9.87 -17.42
C VAL A 62 -0.63 10.99 -18.21
N LYS A 63 0.38 11.65 -17.64
CA LYS A 63 1.11 12.75 -18.30
C LYS A 63 1.83 12.31 -19.59
N GLU A 64 2.44 11.13 -19.59
CA GLU A 64 3.06 10.53 -20.78
C GLU A 64 2.02 10.16 -21.85
N GLY A 65 0.87 9.65 -21.43
CA GLY A 65 -0.27 9.34 -22.30
C GLY A 65 -0.84 10.60 -22.97
N GLU A 66 -0.99 11.70 -22.23
CA GLU A 66 -1.43 13.00 -22.79
C GLU A 66 -0.46 13.52 -23.85
N THR A 67 0.85 13.42 -23.58
CA THR A 67 1.90 13.79 -24.53
C THR A 67 1.83 12.93 -25.79
N SER A 68 1.63 11.62 -25.63
CA SER A 68 1.49 10.68 -26.75
C SER A 68 0.25 10.96 -27.60
N VAL A 69 -0.90 11.22 -26.98
CA VAL A 69 -2.15 11.60 -27.66
C VAL A 69 -1.96 12.91 -28.44
N SER A 70 -1.30 13.91 -27.85
CA SER A 70 -0.99 15.17 -28.53
C SER A 70 -0.10 14.96 -29.76
N LYS A 71 0.98 14.19 -29.62
CA LYS A 71 1.91 13.86 -30.70
C LYS A 71 1.21 13.11 -31.85
N LEU A 72 0.45 12.06 -31.52
CA LEU A 72 -0.29 11.27 -32.52
C LEU A 72 -1.34 12.12 -33.24
N THR A 73 -2.02 13.02 -32.52
CA THR A 73 -2.97 13.97 -33.11
C THR A 73 -2.28 14.91 -34.08
N ALA A 74 -1.12 15.45 -33.72
CA ALA A 74 -0.35 16.33 -34.59
C ALA A 74 0.13 15.60 -35.86
N GLN A 75 0.64 14.38 -35.71
CA GLN A 75 1.07 13.54 -36.84
C GLN A 75 -0.09 13.19 -37.77
N ALA A 76 -1.20 12.70 -37.23
CA ALA A 76 -2.40 12.40 -38.02
C ALA A 76 -2.88 13.62 -38.82
N LYS A 77 -2.94 14.80 -38.19
CA LYS A 77 -3.30 16.06 -38.87
C LYS A 77 -2.31 16.46 -39.96
N ALA A 78 -1.01 16.28 -39.72
CA ALA A 78 0.03 16.61 -40.70
C ALA A 78 -0.08 15.74 -41.96
N TYR A 79 -0.22 14.43 -41.80
CA TYR A 79 -0.38 13.50 -42.93
C TYR A 79 -1.71 13.69 -43.67
N LEU A 80 -2.80 13.97 -42.94
CA LEU A 80 -4.07 14.35 -43.57
C LEU A 80 -3.93 15.61 -44.45
N LYS A 81 -3.21 16.62 -43.96
CA LYS A 81 -2.96 17.86 -44.73
C LYS A 81 -2.07 17.61 -45.94
N ALA A 82 -1.14 16.66 -45.86
CA ALA A 82 -0.28 16.25 -46.97
C ALA A 82 -1.01 15.38 -48.02
N GLY A 83 -2.26 14.97 -47.76
CA GLY A 83 -3.05 14.12 -48.66
C GLY A 83 -2.77 12.62 -48.51
N ASP A 84 -1.84 12.23 -47.64
CA ASP A 84 -1.54 10.84 -47.31
C ASP A 84 -2.56 10.30 -46.30
N ARG A 85 -3.68 9.80 -46.86
CA ARG A 85 -4.81 9.27 -46.09
C ARG A 85 -4.52 7.91 -45.46
N GLU A 86 -3.63 7.11 -46.06
CA GLU A 86 -3.28 5.79 -45.56
C GLU A 86 -2.52 5.92 -44.25
N THR A 87 -1.40 6.66 -44.26
CA THR A 87 -0.58 6.91 -43.07
C THR A 87 -1.37 7.65 -41.99
N ALA A 88 -2.19 8.63 -42.38
CA ALA A 88 -3.10 9.30 -41.46
C ALA A 88 -4.09 8.34 -40.78
N GLY A 89 -4.62 7.37 -41.53
CA GLY A 89 -5.51 6.33 -41.00
C GLY A 89 -4.80 5.47 -39.94
N THR A 90 -3.56 5.08 -40.18
CA THR A 90 -2.75 4.33 -39.20
C THR A 90 -2.54 5.14 -37.91
N PHE A 91 -2.18 6.42 -38.01
CA PHE A 91 -2.03 7.29 -36.84
C PHE A 91 -3.35 7.54 -36.12
N ALA A 92 -4.47 7.62 -36.84
CA ALA A 92 -5.80 7.75 -36.24
C ALA A 92 -6.19 6.50 -35.44
N LEU A 93 -5.88 5.30 -35.92
CA LEU A 93 -6.10 4.05 -35.16
C LEU A 93 -5.24 4.00 -33.89
N GLN A 94 -3.96 4.37 -34.00
CA GLN A 94 -3.06 4.47 -32.84
C GLN A 94 -3.55 5.53 -31.84
N LEU A 95 -4.05 6.66 -32.33
CA LEU A 95 -4.63 7.72 -31.50
C LEU A 95 -5.84 7.22 -30.71
N THR A 96 -6.75 6.47 -31.33
CA THR A 96 -7.91 5.88 -30.64
C THR A 96 -7.45 4.97 -29.51
N LYS A 97 -6.50 4.07 -29.78
CA LYS A 97 -5.95 3.18 -28.76
C LYS A 97 -5.28 3.96 -27.61
N ALA A 98 -4.48 4.97 -27.94
CA ALA A 98 -3.80 5.82 -26.95
C ALA A 98 -4.79 6.60 -26.09
N LYS A 99 -5.92 7.06 -26.66
CA LYS A 99 -6.99 7.72 -25.91
C LYS A 99 -7.69 6.78 -24.94
N THR A 100 -8.00 5.55 -25.36
CA THR A 100 -8.59 4.53 -24.47
C THR A 100 -7.67 4.25 -23.29
N GLN A 101 -6.38 4.01 -23.55
CA GLN A 101 -5.41 3.75 -22.47
C GLN A 101 -5.25 4.96 -21.53
N LEU A 102 -5.24 6.17 -22.08
CA LEU A 102 -5.17 7.38 -21.28
C LEU A 102 -6.39 7.52 -20.37
N GLU A 103 -7.57 7.22 -20.86
CA GLU A 103 -8.80 7.28 -20.09
C GLU A 103 -8.80 6.25 -18.94
N GLU A 104 -8.36 5.02 -19.21
CA GLU A 104 -8.17 4.00 -18.18
C GLU A 104 -7.20 4.47 -17.09
N ASN A 105 -6.06 5.03 -17.49
CA ASN A 105 -5.06 5.55 -16.54
C ASN A 105 -5.60 6.74 -15.73
N LYS A 106 -6.43 7.61 -16.33
CA LYS A 106 -7.08 8.72 -15.64
C LYS A 106 -8.12 8.24 -14.64
N GLN A 107 -8.92 7.24 -15.00
CA GLN A 107 -9.87 6.62 -14.08
C GLN A 107 -9.14 5.96 -12.91
N GLN A 108 -8.05 5.25 -13.19
CA GLN A 108 -7.22 4.67 -12.14
C GLN A 108 -6.66 5.76 -11.21
N LEU A 109 -6.13 6.85 -11.76
CA LEU A 109 -5.60 7.96 -10.95
C LEU A 109 -6.70 8.58 -10.07
N ALA A 110 -7.90 8.82 -10.62
CA ALA A 110 -9.02 9.40 -9.90
C ALA A 110 -9.59 8.50 -8.79
N MET A 111 -9.32 7.18 -8.81
CA MET A 111 -9.64 6.30 -7.69
C MET A 111 -8.65 6.45 -6.51
N HIS A 112 -7.51 7.12 -6.73
CA HIS A 112 -6.41 7.20 -5.79
C HIS A 112 -6.03 8.64 -5.36
N GLU A 113 -6.58 9.66 -6.01
CA GLU A 113 -6.54 11.09 -5.65
C GLU A 113 -7.82 11.52 -4.92
#